data_AF-W2VUX7-F1
#
_entry.id   AF-W2VUX7-F1
#
_cell.length_a   1.000
_cell.length_b   1.000
_cell.length_c   1.000
_cell.angle_alpha   90.00
_cell.angle_beta   90.00
_cell.angle_gamma   90.00
#
_symmetry.space_group_name_H-M   'P 1'
#
loop_
_entity.id
_entity.type
_entity.pdbx_description
1 polymer ?
#
loop_
_entity_poly.entity_id
_entity_poly.type
_entity_poly.pdbx_seq_one_letter_code
_entity_poly.pdbx_strand_id
1 'polypeptide(L)'
;MSKELLLNPVLICRNEQEKCLIEPSINSTRVSICIKKADEIETILSHKFNRFLMQRAEQFIIMRRVPVEGYDMSFLVVHQHLENMYKHKLIDFIITFMEDIDKEISEMKISLNARGRIVATEFMKQFT
;
A
#
# COMPACT_ATOMS: atom_id res chain seq x y z
N MET A 1 -21.31 16.81 -0.95
CA MET A 1 -21.52 15.78 -2.00
C MET A 1 -22.97 15.34 -1.96
N SER A 2 -23.61 15.13 -3.10
CA SER A 2 -24.96 14.55 -3.13
C SER A 2 -24.89 13.08 -2.70
N LYS A 3 -25.71 12.70 -1.71
CA LYS A 3 -25.78 11.33 -1.18
C LYS A 3 -26.22 10.33 -2.23
N GLU A 4 -26.97 10.78 -3.23
CA GLU A 4 -27.49 9.97 -4.34
C GLU A 4 -26.38 9.45 -5.27
N LEU A 5 -25.20 10.08 -5.23
CA LEU A 5 -24.06 9.69 -6.06
C LEU A 5 -23.16 8.64 -5.38
N LEU A 6 -23.40 8.35 -4.10
CA LEU A 6 -22.62 7.41 -3.32
C LEU A 6 -23.29 6.03 -3.36
N LEU A 7 -22.48 5.01 -3.60
CA LEU A 7 -22.91 3.61 -3.53
C LEU A 7 -22.51 3.03 -2.18
N ASN A 8 -23.04 1.84 -1.86
CA ASN A 8 -22.77 1.18 -0.59
C ASN A 8 -21.29 0.78 -0.49
N PRO A 9 -20.56 1.25 0.54
CA PRO A 9 -19.20 0.79 0.79
C PRO A 9 -19.15 -0.70 1.11
N VAL A 10 -18.09 -1.36 0.65
CA VAL A 10 -17.84 -2.78 0.90
C VAL A 10 -16.53 -2.92 1.66
N LEU A 11 -16.58 -3.58 2.81
CA LEU A 11 -15.39 -3.93 3.60
C LEU A 11 -15.10 -5.42 3.43
N ILE A 12 -13.89 -5.72 2.97
CA ILE A 12 -13.37 -7.09 2.83
C ILE A 12 -12.26 -7.26 3.86
N CYS A 13 -12.47 -8.12 4.85
CA CYS A 13 -11.48 -8.42 5.89
C CYS A 13 -10.97 -9.84 5.71
N ARG A 14 -9.65 -10.02 5.65
CA ARG A 14 -9.02 -11.34 5.75
C ARG A 14 -8.82 -11.73 7.21
N ASN A 15 -8.41 -10.77 8.03
CA ASN A 15 -8.29 -10.87 9.49
C ASN A 15 -8.43 -9.47 10.10
N GLU A 16 -8.13 -9.31 11.39
CA GLU A 16 -8.24 -8.02 12.10
C GLU A 16 -7.26 -6.95 11.59
N GLN A 17 -6.11 -7.37 11.03
CA GLN A 17 -5.03 -6.51 10.58
C GLN A 17 -5.08 -6.22 9.07
N GLU A 18 -5.53 -7.19 8.27
CA GLU A 18 -5.63 -7.15 6.82
C GLU A 18 -7.07 -6.92 6.39
N LYS A 19 -7.34 -5.70 5.92
CA LYS A 19 -8.66 -5.30 5.44
C LYS A 19 -8.57 -4.34 4.26
N CYS A 20 -9.56 -4.40 3.38
CA CYS A 20 -9.72 -3.54 2.23
C CYS A 20 -11.12 -2.92 2.24
N LEU A 21 -11.18 -1.59 2.18
CA LEU A 21 -12.42 -0.83 2.08
C LEU A 21 -12.56 -0.30 0.65
N ILE A 22 -13.67 -0.65 0.01
CA ILE A 22 -14.03 -0.20 -1.32
C ILE A 22 -15.23 0.74 -1.19
N GLU A 23 -15.05 1.99 -1.64
CA GLU A 23 -16.06 3.03 -1.61
C GLU A 23 -16.39 3.46 -3.05
N PRO A 24 -17.41 2.85 -3.65
CA PRO A 24 -17.82 3.19 -5.01
C PRO A 24 -18.72 4.43 -5.03
N SER A 25 -18.66 5.16 -6.14
CA SER A 25 -19.56 6.25 -6.49
C SER A 25 -19.85 6.20 -7.99
N ILE A 26 -20.73 7.08 -8.48
CA ILE A 26 -21.10 7.09 -9.91
C ILE A 26 -19.90 7.37 -10.83
N ASN A 27 -18.96 8.23 -10.43
CA ASN A 27 -17.87 8.70 -11.30
C ASN A 27 -16.46 8.28 -10.83
N SER A 28 -16.36 7.62 -9.67
CA SER A 28 -15.09 7.22 -9.10
C SER A 28 -15.22 6.08 -8.10
N THR A 29 -14.16 5.32 -7.90
CA THR A 29 -14.07 4.29 -6.87
C THR A 29 -12.81 4.51 -6.07
N ARG A 30 -12.94 4.55 -4.74
CA ARG A 30 -11.82 4.58 -3.81
C ARG A 30 -11.60 3.19 -3.24
N VAL A 31 -10.34 2.75 -3.21
CA VAL A 31 -9.93 1.46 -2.64
C VAL A 31 -8.86 1.74 -1.61
N SER A 32 -9.13 1.47 -0.34
CA SER A 32 -8.22 1.72 0.79
C SER A 32 -7.82 0.40 1.43
N ILE A 33 -6.52 0.21 1.67
CA ILE A 33 -5.96 -1.08 2.06
C ILE A 33 -5.16 -0.93 3.36
N CYS A 34 -5.32 -1.89 4.26
CA CYS A 34 -4.45 -2.12 5.41
C CYS A 34 -3.53 -3.29 5.10
N ILE A 35 -2.23 -3.07 5.26
CA ILE A 35 -1.18 -4.06 4.97
C ILE A 35 -0.84 -4.81 6.26
N LYS A 36 -0.52 -6.10 6.14
CA LYS A 36 -0.08 -6.92 7.26
C LYS A 36 1.21 -6.37 7.87
N LYS A 37 1.27 -6.29 9.20
CA LYS A 37 2.46 -5.88 9.95
C LYS A 37 2.66 -6.85 11.10
N ALA A 38 3.67 -7.71 11.02
CA ALA A 38 3.95 -8.71 12.05
C ALA A 38 4.68 -8.12 13.26
N ASP A 39 5.45 -7.04 13.07
CA ASP A 39 6.21 -6.40 14.13
C ASP A 39 6.42 -4.88 13.92
N GLU A 40 7.09 -4.24 14.86
CA GLU A 40 7.41 -2.81 14.82
C GLU A 40 8.33 -2.45 13.64
N ILE A 41 9.25 -3.33 13.27
CA ILE A 41 10.17 -3.10 12.14
C ILE A 41 9.36 -3.04 10.84
N GLU A 42 8.48 -4.02 10.61
CA GLU A 42 7.58 -4.03 9.45
C GLU A 42 6.62 -2.85 9.45
N THR A 43 6.17 -2.40 10.62
CA THR A 43 5.34 -1.19 10.73
C THR A 43 6.09 0.05 10.22
N ILE A 44 7.36 0.22 10.62
CA ILE A 44 8.19 1.34 10.17
C ILE A 44 8.55 1.20 8.69
N LEU A 45 8.88 0.00 8.22
CA LEU A 45 9.22 -0.28 6.82
C LEU A 45 8.01 -0.01 5.92
N SER A 46 6.84 -0.54 6.25
CA SER A 46 5.58 -0.31 5.55
C SER A 46 5.25 1.19 5.47
N HIS A 47 5.33 1.91 6.59
CA HIS A 47 5.08 3.35 6.62
C HIS A 47 6.05 4.14 5.72
N LYS A 48 7.35 3.82 5.75
CA LYS A 48 8.35 4.48 4.90
C LYS A 48 8.15 4.15 3.41
N PHE A 49 7.85 2.89 3.11
CA PHE A 49 7.63 2.41 1.74
C PHE A 49 6.38 3.06 1.13
N ASN A 50 5.25 3.06 1.86
CA ASN A 50 4.02 3.70 1.42
C ASN A 50 4.23 5.21 1.20
N ARG A 51 4.90 5.89 2.13
CA ARG A 51 5.23 7.31 1.98
C ARG A 51 6.06 7.59 0.73
N PHE A 52 7.04 6.72 0.42
CA PHE A 52 7.86 6.83 -0.78
C PHE A 52 7.05 6.69 -2.07
N LEU A 53 6.08 5.76 -2.11
CA LEU A 53 5.19 5.59 -3.26
C LEU A 53 4.22 6.76 -3.40
N MET A 54 3.62 7.22 -2.30
CA MET A 54 2.68 8.35 -2.31
C MET A 54 3.33 9.67 -2.75
N GLN A 55 4.62 9.87 -2.46
CA GLN A 55 5.39 11.00 -2.99
C GLN A 55 5.52 10.99 -4.51
N ARG A 56 5.35 9.83 -5.16
CA ARG A 56 5.38 9.65 -6.62
C ARG A 56 3.99 9.45 -7.23
N ALA A 57 2.94 9.79 -6.49
CA ALA A 57 1.55 9.67 -6.96
C ALA A 57 1.26 10.45 -8.25
N GLU A 58 2.11 11.41 -8.67
CA GLU A 58 1.97 12.09 -9.97
C GLU A 58 2.27 11.16 -11.15
N GLN A 59 3.28 10.29 -11.02
CA GLN A 59 3.59 9.25 -12.02
C GLN A 59 2.64 8.07 -11.86
N PHE A 60 2.19 7.85 -10.62
CA PHE A 60 1.31 6.76 -10.26
C PHE A 60 -0.13 7.23 -10.11
N ILE A 61 -0.72 7.56 -11.26
CA ILE A 61 -1.95 8.36 -11.43
C ILE A 61 -3.17 7.89 -10.62
N ILE A 62 -3.26 6.60 -10.27
CA ILE A 62 -4.37 6.05 -9.49
C ILE A 62 -4.14 6.09 -7.98
N MET A 63 -2.94 6.40 -7.50
CA MET A 63 -2.64 6.43 -6.06
C MET A 63 -2.96 7.79 -5.45
N ARG A 64 -3.52 7.78 -4.23
CA ARG A 64 -3.73 9.01 -3.47
C ARG A 64 -2.44 9.44 -2.77
N ARG A 65 -2.22 10.76 -2.74
CA ARG A 65 -1.11 11.39 -1.99
C ARG A 65 -1.21 11.22 -0.47
N VAL A 66 -2.41 10.95 0.03
CA VAL A 66 -2.71 10.72 1.45
C VAL A 66 -3.74 9.58 1.53
N PRO A 67 -3.52 8.54 2.35
CA PRO A 67 -4.50 7.48 2.55
C PRO A 67 -5.74 7.98 3.28
N VAL A 68 -6.79 7.17 3.28
CA VAL A 68 -7.91 7.35 4.21
C VAL A 68 -7.42 7.08 5.63
N GLU A 69 -7.99 7.82 6.60
CA GLU A 69 -7.66 7.64 8.01
C GLU A 69 -7.89 6.19 8.47
N GLY A 70 -6.92 5.62 9.18
CA GLY A 70 -6.96 4.22 9.61
C GLY A 70 -6.57 3.20 8.53
N TYR A 71 -6.15 3.64 7.35
CA TYR A 71 -5.63 2.80 6.28
C TYR A 71 -4.19 3.20 5.92
N ASP A 72 -3.43 2.26 5.37
CA ASP A 72 -2.02 2.47 5.03
C ASP A 72 -1.84 3.17 3.69
N MET A 73 -2.75 2.88 2.76
CA MET A 73 -2.68 3.35 1.39
C MET A 73 -4.09 3.41 0.78
N SER A 74 -4.26 4.30 -0.20
CA SER A 74 -5.53 4.41 -0.92
C SER A 74 -5.30 4.69 -2.40
N PHE A 75 -6.10 4.03 -3.22
CA PHE A 75 -6.25 4.30 -4.64
C PHE A 75 -7.52 5.09 -4.90
N LEU A 76 -7.49 5.94 -5.92
CA LEU A 76 -8.65 6.64 -6.45
C LEU A 76 -8.70 6.41 -7.96
N VAL A 77 -9.67 5.62 -8.39
CA VAL A 77 -9.95 5.39 -9.82
C VAL A 77 -11.08 6.31 -10.21
N VAL A 78 -10.80 7.34 -11.02
CA VAL A 78 -11.83 8.23 -11.58
C VAL A 78 -12.22 7.80 -12.98
N HIS A 79 -13.34 8.30 -13.49
CA HIS A 79 -13.81 8.03 -14.85
C HIS A 79 -12.74 8.24 -15.94
N GLN A 80 -11.95 9.32 -15.86
CA GLN A 80 -10.87 9.62 -16.82
C GLN A 80 -9.79 8.53 -16.91
N HIS A 81 -9.58 7.77 -15.83
CA HIS A 81 -8.67 6.63 -15.84
C HIS A 81 -9.22 5.50 -16.73
N LEU A 82 -10.53 5.31 -16.74
CA LEU A 82 -11.21 4.27 -17.53
C LEU A 82 -11.35 4.63 -19.01
N GLU A 83 -11.24 5.91 -19.37
CA GLU A 83 -11.19 6.36 -20.77
C GLU A 83 -9.86 5.99 -21.44
N ASN A 84 -8.76 6.07 -20.68
CA ASN A 84 -7.40 5.88 -21.20
C ASN A 84 -6.82 4.50 -20.89
N MET A 85 -7.38 3.76 -19.92
CA MET A 85 -6.86 2.46 -19.48
C MET A 85 -7.97 1.42 -19.40
N TYR A 86 -7.60 0.17 -19.68
CA TYR A 86 -8.54 -0.94 -19.57
C TYR A 86 -8.88 -1.25 -18.12
N LYS A 87 -10.18 -1.24 -17.79
CA LYS A 87 -10.70 -1.52 -16.44
C LYS A 87 -10.12 -2.81 -15.84
N HIS A 88 -10.09 -3.89 -16.62
CA HIS A 88 -9.60 -5.18 -16.13
C HIS A 88 -8.11 -5.13 -15.79
N LYS A 89 -7.29 -4.40 -16.56
CA LYS A 89 -5.86 -4.21 -16.26
C LYS A 89 -5.61 -3.37 -15.02
N LEU A 90 -6.46 -2.38 -14.75
CA LEU A 90 -6.40 -1.62 -13.50
C LEU A 90 -6.71 -2.49 -12.28
N ILE A 91 -7.69 -3.39 -12.41
CA ILE A 91 -8.03 -4.35 -11.35
C ILE A 91 -6.88 -5.32 -11.14
N ASP A 92 -6.37 -5.94 -12.21
CA ASP A 92 -5.21 -6.84 -12.16
C ASP A 92 -4.02 -6.13 -11.48
N PHE A 93 -3.76 -4.88 -11.87
CA PHE A 93 -2.69 -4.08 -11.30
C PHE A 93 -2.85 -3.88 -9.79
N ILE A 94 -4.05 -3.51 -9.30
CA ILE A 94 -4.28 -3.33 -7.86
C ILE A 94 -4.06 -4.64 -7.10
N ILE A 95 -4.52 -5.77 -7.65
CA ILE A 95 -4.34 -7.09 -7.04
C ILE A 95 -2.85 -7.46 -6.98
N THR A 96 -2.14 -7.37 -8.10
CA THR A 96 -0.69 -7.65 -8.16
C THR A 96 0.08 -6.75 -7.21
N PHE A 97 -0.25 -5.46 -7.16
CA PHE A 97 0.38 -4.51 -6.24
C PHE A 97 0.19 -4.93 -4.77
N MET A 98 -1.01 -5.38 -4.39
CA MET A 98 -1.27 -5.89 -3.04
C MET A 98 -0.41 -7.11 -2.71
N GLU A 99 -0.23 -8.04 -3.65
CA GLU A 99 0.58 -9.24 -3.45
C GLU A 99 2.08 -8.94 -3.36
N ASP A 100 2.57 -7.96 -4.14
CA ASP A 100 3.99 -7.64 -4.22
C ASP A 100 4.47 -6.79 -3.04
N ILE A 101 3.60 -5.95 -2.46
CA ILE A 101 3.92 -5.17 -1.25
C ILE A 101 4.35 -6.07 -0.08
N ASP A 102 3.63 -7.17 0.15
CA ASP A 102 3.90 -8.06 1.28
C ASP A 102 5.27 -8.73 1.12
N LYS A 103 5.63 -9.10 -0.12
CA LYS A 103 6.94 -9.67 -0.45
C LYS A 103 8.04 -8.64 -0.26
N GLU A 104 7.86 -7.43 -0.80
CA GLU A 104 8.86 -6.35 -0.74
C GLU A 104 9.17 -5.95 0.72
N ILE A 105 8.14 -5.83 1.58
CA ILE A 105 8.35 -5.53 3.01
C ILE A 105 9.14 -6.64 3.70
N SER A 106 8.84 -7.91 3.38
CA SER A 106 9.55 -9.07 3.91
C SER A 106 11.02 -9.08 3.48
N GLU A 107 11.29 -8.79 2.20
CA GLU A 107 12.64 -8.69 1.66
C GLU A 107 13.44 -7.54 2.27
N MET A 108 12.82 -6.36 2.44
CA MET A 108 13.43 -5.22 3.12
C MET A 108 13.84 -5.57 4.55
N LYS A 109 13.00 -6.29 5.29
CA LYS A 109 13.31 -6.75 6.66
C LYS A 109 14.49 -7.69 6.70
N ILE A 110 14.54 -8.68 5.80
CA ILE A 110 15.66 -9.62 5.69
C ILE A 110 16.96 -8.86 5.38
N SER A 111 16.90 -7.92 4.43
CA SER A 111 18.03 -7.08 4.04
C SER A 111 18.54 -6.20 5.19
N LEU A 112 17.63 -5.64 5.99
CA LEU A 112 17.96 -4.85 7.17
C LEU A 112 18.69 -5.68 8.23
N ASN A 113 18.18 -6.88 8.53
CA ASN A 113 18.79 -7.80 9.48
C ASN A 113 20.17 -8.29 9.03
N ALA A 114 20.31 -8.61 7.73
CA ALA A 114 21.59 -9.01 7.17
C ALA A 114 22.64 -7.89 7.28
N ARG A 115 22.26 -6.65 6.94
CA ARG A 115 23.13 -5.48 7.08
C ARG A 115 23.51 -5.20 8.53
N GLY A 116 22.55 -5.32 9.46
CA GLY A 116 22.81 -5.19 10.90
C GLY A 116 23.87 -6.17 11.40
N ARG A 117 23.80 -7.44 10.96
CA ARG A 117 24.83 -8.45 11.30
C ARG A 117 26.21 -8.11 10.74
N ILE A 118 26.29 -7.64 9.48
CA ILE A 118 27.56 -7.28 8.86
C ILE A 118 28.22 -6.13 9.64
N VAL A 119 27.46 -5.07 9.94
CA VAL A 119 27.97 -3.90 10.68
C VAL A 119 28.46 -4.31 12.07
N ALA A 120 27.70 -5.14 12.79
CA ALA A 120 28.11 -5.62 14.11
C ALA A 120 29.38 -6.48 14.05
N THR A 121 29.48 -7.38 13.07
CA THR A 121 30.66 -8.23 12.87
C THR A 121 31.90 -7.39 12.56
N GLU A 122 31.76 -6.41 11.68
CA GLU A 122 32.87 -5.55 11.26
C GLU A 122 33.35 -4.63 12.38
N PHE A 123 32.41 -4.12 13.20
CA PHE A 123 32.75 -3.35 14.40
C PHE A 123 33.53 -4.19 15.42
N MET A 124 33.10 -5.43 15.69
CA MET A 124 33.77 -6.30 16.66
C MET A 124 35.19 -6.70 16.26
N LYS A 125 35.48 -6.83 14.96
CA LYS A 125 36.83 -7.06 14.44
C LYS A 125 37.82 -5.95 14.79
N GLN A 126 37.36 -4.74 15.15
CA GLN A 126 38.24 -3.65 15.55
C GLN A 126 38.76 -3.80 16.99
N PHE A 127 38.13 -4.68 17.79
CA PHE A 127 38.47 -4.92 19.19
C PHE A 127 39.16 -6.27 19.43
N THR A 128 39.36 -7.06 18.37
CA THR A 128 40.11 -8.34 18.40
C THR A 128 41.33 -8.20 17.51
#